data_AF-A0A7W4W9F9-F1
#
_entry.id   AF-A0A7W4W9F9-F1
#
_cell.length_a   1.000
_cell.length_b   1.000
_cell.length_c   1.000
_cell.angle_alpha   90.00
_cell.angle_beta   90.00
_cell.angle_gamma   90.00
#
_symmetry.space_group_name_H-M   'P 1'
#
loop_
_entity.id
_entity.type
_entity.pdbx_description
1 polymer ?
#
loop_
_entity_poly.entity_id
_entity_poly.type
_entity_poly.pdbx_seq_one_letter_code
_entity_poly.pdbx_strand_id
1 'polypeptide(L)'
;MTLPNTSIRQLLIVDLEATCWDDRPQSVEVMEVIEFGLALATLEGEILASHSQLVRPTINPELSDFCCQLTGIDRDQVAAAPGFAEATSLLDDWLQGLEYQAWASWGQYDSNQIRVEQARHNCAPAFFSKPHINLKALWQEKTGKKRHSGLGSVLQSLGLTFEGRLHRGEDDARNIARILPSLASHIQPGSGKP
;
A
#
# COMPACT_ATOMS: atom_id res chain seq x y z
N MET A 1 3.33 17.42 31.06
CA MET A 1 4.06 17.38 29.77
C MET A 1 3.07 16.97 28.70
N THR A 2 2.47 17.94 28.02
CA THR A 2 1.62 17.69 26.85
C THR A 2 2.54 17.22 25.72
N LEU A 3 2.28 16.02 25.18
CA LEU A 3 2.95 15.55 23.96
C LEU A 3 2.77 16.63 22.87
N PRO A 4 3.80 16.94 22.07
CA PRO A 4 3.63 17.86 20.96
C PRO A 4 2.51 17.35 20.06
N ASN A 5 1.52 18.22 19.81
CA ASN A 5 0.46 17.99 18.84
C ASN A 5 1.10 17.83 17.47
N THR A 6 1.54 16.62 17.14
CA THR A 6 2.33 16.37 15.94
C THR A 6 1.33 16.15 14.81
N SER A 7 0.97 17.23 14.13
CA SER A 7 0.08 17.15 12.97
C SER A 7 0.71 16.28 11.89
N ILE A 8 -0.09 15.40 11.30
CA ILE A 8 0.32 14.64 10.12
C ILE A 8 0.43 15.63 8.96
N ARG A 9 1.59 15.68 8.31
CA ARG A 9 1.88 16.50 7.13
C ARG A 9 2.21 15.65 5.92
N GLN A 10 2.89 14.54 6.14
CA GLN A 10 3.33 13.60 5.11
C GLN A 10 2.94 12.18 5.51
N LEU A 11 2.43 11.44 4.53
CA LEU A 11 2.05 10.03 4.63
C LEU A 11 2.85 9.21 3.63
N LEU A 12 3.31 8.05 4.07
CA LEU A 12 3.77 7.01 3.17
C LEU A 12 2.56 6.19 2.73
N ILE A 13 2.16 6.34 1.48
CA ILE A 13 1.10 5.52 0.88
C ILE A 13 1.70 4.21 0.41
N VAL A 14 1.08 3.11 0.78
CA VAL A 14 1.53 1.75 0.46
C VAL A 14 0.37 1.00 -0.19
N ASP A 15 0.67 0.31 -1.28
CA ASP A 15 -0.22 -0.61 -1.97
C ASP A 15 0.55 -1.89 -2.30
N LEU A 16 -0.04 -3.07 -2.05
CA LEU A 16 0.62 -4.35 -2.26
C LEU A 16 -0.01 -5.09 -3.43
N GLU A 17 0.85 -5.63 -4.29
CA GLU A 17 0.46 -6.75 -5.13
C GLU A 17 0.87 -8.06 -4.46
N ALA A 18 0.06 -9.08 -4.66
CA ALA A 18 0.28 -10.40 -4.08
C ALA A 18 -0.06 -11.52 -5.07
N THR A 19 0.53 -12.70 -4.86
CA THR A 19 0.20 -13.91 -5.63
C THR A 19 -1.31 -14.13 -5.61
N CYS A 20 -1.94 -14.32 -6.76
CA CYS A 20 -3.39 -14.49 -6.85
C CYS A 20 -3.81 -15.45 -7.97
N TRP A 21 -5.09 -15.83 -7.98
CA TRP A 21 -5.67 -16.88 -8.84
C TRP A 21 -7.16 -16.60 -9.10
N ASP A 22 -7.68 -17.07 -10.22
CA ASP A 22 -9.10 -16.99 -10.59
C ASP A 22 -9.88 -18.28 -10.34
N ASP A 23 -9.19 -19.37 -10.00
CA ASP A 23 -9.75 -20.71 -9.81
C ASP A 23 -9.91 -21.13 -8.34
N ARG A 24 -9.42 -20.31 -7.40
CA ARG A 24 -9.45 -20.60 -5.96
C ARG A 24 -9.62 -19.36 -5.07
N PRO A 25 -10.10 -19.55 -3.82
CA PRO A 25 -10.25 -18.43 -2.89
C PRO A 25 -8.93 -17.70 -2.62
N GLN A 26 -9.03 -16.38 -2.49
CA GLN A 26 -7.93 -15.48 -2.11
C GLN A 26 -8.04 -15.16 -0.61
N SER A 27 -6.97 -15.39 0.14
CA SER A 27 -6.87 -15.01 1.55
C SER A 27 -5.43 -14.66 1.93
N VAL A 28 -5.27 -13.83 2.97
CA VAL A 28 -3.93 -13.35 3.38
C VAL A 28 -3.00 -14.48 3.81
N GLU A 29 -3.55 -15.60 4.26
CA GLU A 29 -2.80 -16.79 4.68
C GLU A 29 -2.19 -17.56 3.49
N VAL A 30 -2.87 -17.54 2.34
CA VAL A 30 -2.47 -18.26 1.12
C VAL A 30 -1.62 -17.38 0.20
N MET A 31 -1.92 -16.09 0.17
CA MET A 31 -1.23 -15.14 -0.68
C MET A 31 0.15 -14.75 -0.10
N GLU A 32 1.07 -14.40 -0.99
CA GLU A 32 2.38 -13.84 -0.70
C GLU A 32 2.54 -12.50 -1.39
N VAL A 33 3.13 -11.51 -0.72
CA VAL A 33 3.47 -10.22 -1.35
C VAL A 33 4.48 -10.42 -2.47
N ILE A 34 4.24 -9.79 -3.63
CA ILE A 34 5.12 -9.81 -4.81
C ILE A 34 5.55 -8.42 -5.27
N GLU A 35 4.89 -7.36 -4.82
CA GLU A 35 5.32 -5.96 -5.02
C GLU A 35 4.89 -5.13 -3.81
N PHE A 36 5.81 -4.31 -3.30
CA PHE A 36 5.49 -3.15 -2.48
C PHE A 36 5.52 -1.91 -3.37
N GLY A 37 4.37 -1.27 -3.53
CA GLY A 37 4.24 0.05 -4.13
C GLY A 37 4.21 1.13 -3.08
N LEU A 38 5.03 2.17 -3.23
CA LEU A 38 5.16 3.25 -2.26
C LEU A 38 5.07 4.62 -2.92
N ALA A 39 4.36 5.54 -2.26
CA ALA A 39 4.34 6.96 -2.59
C ALA A 39 4.36 7.79 -1.31
N LEU A 40 5.45 8.53 -1.08
CA LEU A 40 5.49 9.56 -0.05
C LEU A 40 4.75 10.79 -0.57
N ALA A 41 3.74 11.25 0.17
CA ALA A 41 2.93 12.38 -0.25
C ALA A 41 2.55 13.33 0.88
N THR A 42 2.35 14.60 0.53
CA THR A 42 1.70 15.58 1.42
C THR A 42 0.19 15.34 1.50
N LEU A 43 -0.48 15.95 2.48
CA LEU A 43 -1.95 15.90 2.55
C LEU A 43 -2.64 16.62 1.38
N GLU A 44 -1.92 17.51 0.70
CA GLU A 44 -2.34 18.18 -0.54
C GLU A 44 -2.16 17.28 -1.79
N GLY A 45 -1.72 16.03 -1.61
CA GLY A 45 -1.57 15.05 -2.69
C GLY A 45 -0.33 15.27 -3.55
N GLU A 46 0.62 16.10 -3.11
CA GLU A 46 1.91 16.27 -3.76
C GLU A 46 2.78 15.05 -3.50
N ILE A 47 3.23 14.38 -4.56
CA ILE A 47 4.16 13.26 -4.48
C ILE A 47 5.58 13.79 -4.28
N LEU A 48 6.21 13.42 -3.17
CA LEU A 48 7.57 13.81 -2.83
C LEU A 48 8.60 12.75 -3.24
N ALA A 49 8.21 11.48 -3.21
CA ALA A 49 9.00 10.34 -3.67
C ALA A 49 8.08 9.15 -3.95
N SER A 50 8.49 8.25 -4.85
CA SER A 50 7.80 6.97 -5.08
C SER A 50 8.79 5.85 -5.38
N HIS A 51 8.36 4.62 -5.16
CA HIS A 51 9.19 3.43 -5.34
C HIS A 51 8.35 2.17 -5.55
N SER A 52 8.88 1.23 -6.32
CA SER A 52 8.39 -0.14 -6.45
C SER A 52 9.50 -1.11 -6.03
N GLN A 53 9.18 -2.01 -5.10
CA GLN A 53 10.05 -3.11 -4.69
C GLN A 53 9.37 -4.45 -4.96
N LEU A 54 9.87 -5.20 -5.93
CA LEU A 54 9.43 -6.57 -6.18
C LEU A 54 9.93 -7.53 -5.09
N VAL A 55 9.16 -8.58 -4.86
CA VAL A 55 9.44 -9.62 -3.86
C VAL A 55 9.24 -10.99 -4.48
N ARG A 56 10.19 -11.90 -4.24
CA ARG A 56 10.06 -13.30 -4.67
C ARG A 56 9.30 -14.11 -3.61
N PRO A 57 8.11 -14.65 -3.93
CA PRO A 57 7.39 -15.55 -3.04
C PRO A 57 8.11 -16.90 -2.92
N THR A 58 7.90 -17.58 -1.81
CA THR A 58 8.58 -18.84 -1.45
C THR A 58 7.64 -20.04 -1.36
N ILE A 59 6.35 -19.83 -1.07
CA ILE A 59 5.34 -20.89 -0.98
C ILE A 59 4.75 -21.16 -2.37
N ASN A 60 4.44 -20.12 -3.13
CA ASN A 60 3.93 -20.16 -4.50
C ASN A 60 4.85 -19.34 -5.43
N PRO A 61 6.08 -19.84 -5.72
CA PRO A 61 7.07 -19.10 -6.51
C PRO A 61 6.65 -18.88 -7.97
N GLU A 62 5.76 -19.73 -8.50
CA GLU A 62 5.24 -19.60 -9.86
C GLU A 62 3.92 -18.81 -9.86
N LEU A 63 3.95 -17.61 -10.44
CA LEU A 63 2.74 -16.81 -10.61
C LEU A 63 1.76 -17.50 -11.57
N SER A 64 0.47 -17.41 -11.25
CA SER A 64 -0.59 -17.79 -12.19
C SER A 64 -0.63 -16.84 -13.38
N ASP A 65 -1.21 -17.29 -14.50
CA ASP A 65 -1.45 -16.40 -15.66
C ASP A 65 -2.38 -15.25 -15.27
N PHE A 66 -3.38 -15.52 -14.43
CA PHE A 66 -4.29 -14.49 -13.90
C PHE A 66 -3.51 -13.40 -13.15
N CYS A 67 -2.60 -13.79 -12.25
CA CYS A 67 -1.78 -12.84 -11.49
C CYS A 67 -0.91 -11.99 -12.42
N CYS A 68 -0.23 -12.64 -13.39
CA CYS A 68 0.59 -11.92 -14.37
C CYS A 68 -0.24 -10.93 -15.21
N GLN A 69 -1.45 -11.31 -15.62
CA GLN A 69 -2.31 -10.44 -16.42
C GLN A 69 -2.89 -9.29 -15.61
N LEU A 70 -3.31 -9.57 -14.38
CA LEU A 70 -3.88 -8.60 -13.45
C LEU A 70 -2.82 -7.55 -13.14
N THR A 71 -1.69 -7.97 -12.55
CA THR A 71 -0.67 -7.05 -12.08
C THR A 71 0.17 -6.52 -13.23
N GLY A 72 0.49 -7.36 -14.22
CA GLY A 72 1.48 -7.03 -15.24
C GLY A 72 2.92 -7.21 -14.76
N ILE A 73 3.11 -7.93 -13.64
CA ILE A 73 4.39 -8.44 -13.20
C ILE A 73 4.54 -9.84 -13.82
N ASP A 74 5.60 -10.04 -14.59
CA ASP A 74 5.86 -11.35 -15.19
C ASP A 74 6.64 -12.28 -14.26
N ARG A 75 6.71 -13.56 -14.65
CA ARG A 75 7.36 -14.61 -13.86
C ARG A 75 8.87 -14.41 -13.74
N ASP A 76 9.52 -13.87 -14.76
CA ASP A 76 10.96 -13.66 -14.77
C ASP A 76 11.34 -12.51 -13.82
N GLN A 77 10.53 -11.45 -13.81
CA GLN A 77 10.65 -10.32 -12.87
C GLN A 77 10.57 -10.81 -11.42
N VAL A 78 9.55 -11.61 -11.09
CA VAL A 78 9.39 -12.15 -9.73
C VAL A 78 10.48 -13.16 -9.37
N ALA A 79 10.88 -14.03 -10.31
CA ALA A 79 11.94 -15.01 -10.07
C ALA A 79 13.31 -14.33 -9.80
N ALA A 80 13.58 -13.20 -10.45
CA ALA A 80 14.77 -12.39 -10.26
C ALA A 80 14.71 -11.47 -9.02
N ALA A 81 13.53 -11.30 -8.41
CA ALA A 81 13.33 -10.43 -7.27
C ALA A 81 14.02 -10.95 -5.99
N PRO A 82 14.39 -10.05 -5.06
CA PRO A 82 14.89 -10.44 -3.75
C PRO A 82 13.81 -11.18 -2.93
N GLY A 83 14.24 -12.01 -1.99
CA GLY A 83 13.32 -12.60 -1.00
C GLY A 83 12.78 -11.53 -0.04
N PHE A 84 11.70 -11.84 0.68
CA PHE A 84 10.99 -10.88 1.54
C PHE A 84 11.89 -10.08 2.51
N ALA A 85 12.86 -10.75 3.17
CA ALA A 85 13.77 -10.10 4.11
C ALA A 85 14.73 -9.11 3.44
N GLU A 86 15.27 -9.47 2.28
CA GLU A 86 16.15 -8.60 1.50
C GLU A 86 15.36 -7.44 0.87
N ALA A 87 14.17 -7.70 0.35
CA ALA A 87 13.25 -6.67 -0.12
C ALA A 87 12.90 -5.67 0.99
N THR A 88 12.67 -6.15 2.22
CA THR A 88 12.47 -5.31 3.40
C THR A 88 13.68 -4.42 3.68
N SER A 89 14.91 -4.95 3.60
CA SER A 89 16.12 -4.14 3.77
C SER A 89 16.27 -3.06 2.69
N LEU A 90 15.98 -3.40 1.43
CA LEU A 90 16.03 -2.44 0.31
C LEU A 90 14.98 -1.33 0.47
N LEU A 91 13.78 -1.67 0.97
CA LEU A 91 12.75 -0.68 1.31
C LEU A 91 13.22 0.26 2.41
N ASP A 92 13.82 -0.28 3.47
CA ASP A 92 14.30 0.52 4.60
C ASP A 92 15.45 1.45 4.20
N ASP A 93 16.35 0.98 3.32
CA ASP A 93 17.39 1.79 2.72
C ASP A 93 16.80 2.94 1.87
N TRP A 94 15.78 2.66 1.07
CA TRP A 94 15.08 3.70 0.29
C TRP A 94 14.34 4.71 1.19
N LEU A 95 13.77 4.25 2.30
CA LEU A 95 13.08 5.10 3.28
C LEU A 95 14.04 5.96 4.11
N GLN A 96 15.35 5.71 4.04
CA GLN A 96 16.33 6.44 4.82
C GLN A 96 16.34 7.93 4.46
N GLY A 97 16.10 8.78 5.45
CA GLY A 97 16.05 10.23 5.28
C GLY A 97 14.71 10.78 4.81
N LEU A 98 13.72 9.92 4.53
CA LEU A 98 12.35 10.35 4.24
C LEU A 98 11.57 10.59 5.54
N GLU A 99 10.85 11.72 5.61
CA GLU A 99 10.06 12.08 6.78
C GLU A 99 8.58 11.78 6.56
N TYR A 100 7.99 10.96 7.41
CA TYR A 100 6.55 10.67 7.40
C TYR A 100 6.08 10.29 8.79
N GLN A 101 4.86 10.72 9.14
CA GLN A 101 4.33 10.56 10.50
C GLN A 101 3.53 9.26 10.66
N ALA A 102 2.93 8.79 9.57
CA ALA A 102 2.16 7.56 9.50
C ALA A 102 2.26 6.99 8.09
N TRP A 103 1.81 5.76 7.92
CA TRP A 103 1.63 5.17 6.60
C TRP A 103 0.15 4.88 6.38
N ALA A 104 -0.27 4.78 5.13
CA ALA A 104 -1.65 4.57 4.77
C ALA A 104 -1.75 3.63 3.58
N SER A 105 -2.87 2.94 3.49
CA SER A 105 -3.25 2.19 2.30
C SER A 105 -4.72 2.44 1.99
N TRP A 106 -5.17 2.06 0.80
CA TRP A 106 -6.58 2.26 0.46
C TRP A 106 -7.47 1.43 1.39
N GLY A 107 -7.20 0.13 1.55
CA GLY A 107 -8.01 -0.78 2.37
C GLY A 107 -7.27 -1.34 3.59
N GLN A 108 -7.93 -2.26 4.31
CA GLN A 108 -7.29 -2.98 5.42
C GLN A 108 -6.40 -4.14 4.96
N TYR A 109 -6.51 -4.55 3.69
CA TYR A 109 -5.84 -5.72 3.15
C TYR A 109 -4.32 -5.63 3.34
N ASP A 110 -3.69 -4.53 2.96
CA ASP A 110 -2.23 -4.36 2.96
C ASP A 110 -1.63 -4.53 4.35
N SER A 111 -2.22 -3.86 5.36
CA SER A 111 -1.82 -4.01 6.76
C SER A 111 -1.99 -5.42 7.29
N ASN A 112 -3.05 -6.12 6.87
CA ASN A 112 -3.26 -7.50 7.27
C ASN A 112 -2.25 -8.44 6.58
N GLN A 113 -1.98 -8.22 5.30
CA GLN A 113 -1.03 -9.01 4.54
C GLN A 113 0.39 -8.84 5.10
N ILE A 114 0.86 -7.61 5.34
CA ILE A 114 2.19 -7.37 5.95
C ILE A 114 2.30 -8.05 7.32
N ARG A 115 1.23 -8.08 8.13
CA ARG A 115 1.22 -8.78 9.42
C ARG A 115 1.41 -10.30 9.26
N VAL A 116 0.82 -10.91 8.22
CA VAL A 116 1.03 -12.33 7.90
C VAL A 116 2.45 -12.55 7.39
N GLU A 117 2.96 -11.70 6.50
CA GLU A 117 4.35 -11.79 6.03
C GLU A 117 5.35 -11.64 7.18
N GLN A 118 5.08 -10.72 8.12
CA GLN A 118 5.91 -10.52 9.31
C GLN A 118 6.01 -11.80 10.15
N ALA A 119 4.88 -12.46 10.38
CA ALA A 119 4.86 -13.73 11.10
C ALA A 119 5.57 -14.85 10.32
N ARG A 120 5.46 -14.85 8.98
CA ARG A 120 6.07 -15.85 8.09
C ARG A 120 7.59 -15.69 8.01
N HIS A 121 8.09 -14.46 7.91
CA HIS A 121 9.49 -14.15 7.63
C HIS A 121 10.28 -13.65 8.85
N ASN A 122 9.62 -13.36 9.97
CA ASN A 122 10.21 -12.76 11.18
C ASN A 122 10.85 -11.38 10.94
N CYS A 123 10.37 -10.64 9.94
CA CYS A 123 10.79 -9.27 9.64
C CYS A 123 9.64 -8.49 8.97
N ALA A 124 9.67 -7.17 9.02
CA ALA A 124 8.76 -6.29 8.29
C ALA A 124 9.46 -4.97 7.96
N PRO A 125 9.02 -4.23 6.92
CA PRO A 125 9.52 -2.88 6.65
C PRO A 125 9.39 -1.96 7.87
N ALA A 126 10.37 -1.08 8.08
CA ALA A 126 10.42 -0.17 9.22
C ALA A 126 9.20 0.76 9.30
N PHE A 127 8.58 1.12 8.17
CA PHE A 127 7.35 1.91 8.18
C PHE A 127 6.20 1.22 8.91
N PHE A 128 6.19 -0.12 8.97
CA PHE A 128 5.10 -0.90 9.56
C PHE A 128 4.98 -0.70 11.07
N SER A 129 6.04 -0.24 11.75
CA SER A 129 5.98 0.13 13.17
C SER A 129 5.33 1.49 13.42
N LYS A 130 5.00 2.26 12.37
CA LYS A 130 4.27 3.52 12.48
C LYS A 130 2.75 3.28 12.36
N PRO A 131 1.91 4.21 12.84
CA PRO A 131 0.45 4.07 12.74
C PRO A 131 -0.01 3.86 11.30
N HIS A 132 -0.95 2.92 11.09
CA HIS A 132 -1.59 2.66 9.79
C HIS A 132 -2.94 3.37 9.66
N ILE A 133 -3.14 4.11 8.58
CA ILE A 133 -4.41 4.77 8.26
C ILE A 133 -5.12 4.05 7.10
N ASN A 134 -6.36 3.63 7.34
CA ASN A 134 -7.24 3.04 6.33
C ASN A 134 -8.05 4.15 5.63
N LEU A 135 -7.59 4.57 4.45
CA LEU A 135 -8.19 5.72 3.74
C LEU A 135 -9.59 5.45 3.23
N LYS A 136 -9.91 4.20 2.87
CA LYS A 136 -11.28 3.81 2.48
C LYS A 136 -12.25 3.93 3.64
N ALA A 137 -11.84 3.62 4.87
CA ALA A 137 -12.69 3.80 6.05
C ALA A 137 -12.99 5.29 6.27
N LEU A 138 -11.98 6.16 6.19
CA LEU A 138 -12.16 7.62 6.28
C LEU A 138 -13.06 8.16 5.16
N TRP A 139 -12.90 7.65 3.93
CA TRP A 139 -13.75 8.01 2.81
C TRP A 139 -15.21 7.61 3.03
N GLN A 140 -15.45 6.41 3.54
CA GLN A 140 -16.80 5.92 3.83
C GLN A 140 -17.45 6.72 4.96
N GLU A 141 -16.69 7.09 5.99
CA GLU A 141 -17.14 7.96 7.07
C GLU A 141 -17.52 9.34 6.54
N LYS A 142 -16.60 9.99 5.81
CA LYS A 142 -16.81 11.32 5.21
C LYS A 142 -18.05 11.37 4.31
N THR A 143 -18.26 10.35 3.48
CA THR A 143 -19.30 10.34 2.46
C THR A 143 -20.61 9.70 2.90
N GLY A 144 -20.61 8.94 4.00
CA GLY A 144 -21.71 8.06 4.39
C GLY A 144 -21.99 6.90 3.41
N LYS A 145 -21.15 6.72 2.38
CA LYS A 145 -21.36 5.74 1.30
C LYS A 145 -20.43 4.55 1.45
N LYS A 146 -21.00 3.37 1.75
CA LYS A 146 -20.24 2.11 1.79
C LYS A 146 -19.98 1.51 0.39
N ARG A 147 -20.96 1.63 -0.51
CA ARG A 147 -20.85 1.13 -1.91
C ARG A 147 -20.00 2.09 -2.76
N HIS A 148 -19.42 1.58 -3.85
CA HIS A 148 -18.57 2.35 -4.79
C HIS A 148 -17.36 3.02 -4.13
N SER A 149 -16.79 2.36 -3.13
CA SER A 149 -15.56 2.77 -2.43
C SER A 149 -14.31 2.03 -2.92
N GLY A 150 -14.36 1.50 -4.15
CA GLY A 150 -13.16 1.03 -4.86
C GLY A 150 -12.35 2.21 -5.38
N LEU A 151 -11.03 2.05 -5.47
CA LEU A 151 -10.10 3.12 -5.86
C LEU A 151 -10.56 3.85 -7.14
N GLY A 152 -10.82 3.10 -8.21
CA GLY A 152 -11.29 3.67 -9.48
C GLY A 152 -12.60 4.43 -9.38
N SER A 153 -13.57 3.94 -8.60
CA SER A 153 -14.85 4.63 -8.38
C SER A 153 -14.67 5.94 -7.60
N VAL A 154 -13.76 5.96 -6.62
CA VAL A 154 -13.47 7.16 -5.85
C VAL A 154 -12.75 8.20 -6.69
N LEU A 155 -11.72 7.81 -7.44
CA LEU A 155 -11.04 8.69 -8.39
C LEU A 155 -12.05 9.33 -9.36
N GLN A 156 -12.91 8.52 -9.98
CA GLN A 156 -13.93 9.00 -10.91
C GLN A 156 -14.88 10.00 -10.24
N SER A 157 -15.30 9.75 -9.00
CA SER A 157 -16.18 10.65 -8.25
C SER A 157 -15.53 12.00 -7.91
N LEU A 158 -14.19 12.06 -7.90
CA LEU A 158 -13.40 13.27 -7.73
C LEU A 158 -13.03 13.94 -9.06
N GLY A 159 -13.52 13.41 -10.19
CA GLY A 159 -13.16 13.89 -11.53
C GLY A 159 -11.73 13.51 -11.95
N LEU A 160 -11.11 12.55 -11.27
CA LEU A 160 -9.77 12.05 -11.57
C LEU A 160 -9.85 10.81 -12.46
N THR A 161 -8.89 10.69 -13.38
CA THR A 161 -8.67 9.46 -14.16
C THR A 161 -7.47 8.73 -13.55
N PHE A 162 -7.52 7.40 -13.53
CA PHE A 162 -6.39 6.60 -13.09
C PHE A 162 -5.16 6.87 -13.97
N GLU A 163 -4.01 7.09 -13.35
CA GLU A 163 -2.73 7.34 -14.03
C GLU A 163 -1.81 6.13 -13.91
N GLY A 164 -1.16 5.72 -15.00
CA GLY A 164 -0.33 4.52 -15.02
C GLY A 164 -1.15 3.25 -15.25
N ARG A 165 -0.66 2.12 -14.75
CA ARG A 165 -1.28 0.80 -14.90
C ARG A 165 -1.96 0.38 -13.61
N LEU A 166 -3.26 0.06 -13.70
CA LEU A 166 -4.01 -0.51 -12.58
C LEU A 166 -3.43 -1.86 -12.19
N HIS A 167 -3.34 -2.12 -10.88
CA HIS A 167 -2.68 -3.29 -10.27
C HIS A 167 -1.16 -3.29 -10.44
N ARG A 168 -0.57 -2.10 -10.46
CA ARG A 168 0.87 -1.91 -10.24
C ARG A 168 1.01 -1.08 -9.00
N GLY A 169 1.64 -1.66 -7.97
CA GLY A 169 1.58 -1.08 -6.63
C GLY A 169 2.03 0.37 -6.58
N GLU A 170 3.10 0.74 -7.30
CA GLU A 170 3.57 2.15 -7.30
C GLU A 170 2.54 3.09 -7.95
N ASP A 171 1.95 2.71 -9.07
CA ASP A 171 0.93 3.51 -9.76
C ASP A 171 -0.34 3.61 -8.89
N ASP A 172 -0.76 2.52 -8.25
CA ASP A 172 -1.88 2.51 -7.32
C ASP A 172 -1.61 3.41 -6.10
N ALA A 173 -0.43 3.32 -5.48
CA ALA A 173 -0.03 4.17 -4.36
C ALA A 173 -0.04 5.67 -4.74
N ARG A 174 0.46 6.01 -5.94
CA ARG A 174 0.42 7.38 -6.46
C ARG A 174 -1.01 7.86 -6.71
N ASN A 175 -1.89 7.01 -7.22
CA ASN A 175 -3.29 7.36 -7.40
C ASN A 175 -4.04 7.51 -6.06
N ILE A 176 -3.73 6.69 -5.07
CA ILE A 176 -4.27 6.82 -3.71
C ILE A 176 -3.83 8.16 -3.10
N ALA A 177 -2.58 8.58 -3.28
CA ALA A 177 -2.09 9.87 -2.79
C ALA A 177 -2.90 11.06 -3.35
N ARG A 178 -3.40 10.97 -4.59
CA ARG A 178 -4.26 12.01 -5.20
C ARG A 178 -5.63 12.15 -4.54
N ILE A 179 -6.03 11.19 -3.70
CA ILE A 179 -7.28 11.25 -2.91
C ILE A 179 -7.07 12.01 -1.60
N LEU A 180 -5.84 12.13 -1.11
CA LEU A 180 -5.52 12.76 0.18
C LEU A 180 -6.10 14.17 0.36
N PRO A 181 -6.13 15.06 -0.65
CA PRO A 181 -6.76 16.39 -0.49
C PRO A 181 -8.22 16.32 -0.06
N SER A 182 -8.92 15.28 -0.50
CA SER A 182 -10.31 15.05 -0.13
C SER A 182 -10.47 14.49 1.28
N LEU A 183 -9.41 13.96 1.90
CA LEU A 183 -9.45 13.35 3.23
C LEU A 183 -8.68 14.13 4.29
N ALA A 184 -7.93 15.18 3.91
CA ALA A 184 -7.02 15.92 4.78
C ALA A 184 -7.63 16.32 6.14
N SER A 185 -8.88 16.80 6.18
CA SER A 185 -9.54 17.20 7.44
C SER A 185 -9.88 16.02 8.38
N HIS A 186 -9.94 14.80 7.85
CA HIS A 186 -10.25 13.57 8.60
C HIS A 186 -8.98 12.81 9.00
N ILE A 187 -7.82 13.20 8.49
CA ILE A 187 -6.52 12.63 8.86
C ILE A 187 -6.01 13.37 10.10
N GLN A 188 -6.20 12.76 11.27
CA GLN A 188 -5.84 13.34 12.57
C GLN A 188 -4.75 12.52 13.26
N PRO A 189 -3.98 13.10 14.20
CA PRO A 189 -3.13 12.32 15.10
C PRO A 189 -3.97 11.24 15.81
N GLY A 190 -3.56 9.98 15.71
CA GLY A 190 -4.30 8.84 16.28
C GLY A 190 -5.40 8.24 15.39
N SER A 191 -5.59 8.74 14.16
CA SER A 191 -6.44 8.09 13.15
C SER A 191 -5.91 6.72 12.70
N GLY A 192 -4.65 6.42 13.01
CA GLY A 192 -4.06 5.13 12.76
C GLY A 192 -4.26 4.14 13.90
N LYS A 193 -4.47 2.87 13.56
CA LYS A 193 -4.37 1.77 14.53
C LYS A 193 -2.89 1.35 14.66
N PRO A 194 -2.45 0.90 15.84
CA PRO A 194 -1.14 0.27 15.99
C PRO A 194 -1.03 -1.02 15.18
#